data_AF-A0A822ECA5-F1
#
_entry.id   AF-A0A822ECA5-F1
#
_cell.length_a   1.000
_cell.length_b   1.000
_cell.length_c   1.000
_cell.angle_alpha   90.00
_cell.angle_beta   90.00
_cell.angle_gamma   90.00
#
_symmetry.space_group_name_H-M   'P 1'
#
loop_
_entity.id
_entity.type
_entity.pdbx_description
1 polymer ?
#
loop_
_entity_poly.entity_id
_entity_poly.type
_entity_poly.pdbx_seq_one_letter_code
_entity_poly.pdbx_strand_id
1 'polypeptide(L)' 'MESEQRLSSSDATIVGIVDNIKKSASDSWNYRGLELSNEMLVVLISHPNIDKAAAALDVTIGSLADPRDVPGI' A
#
# COMPACT_ATOMS: atom_id res chain seq x y z
N MET A 1 -27.17 23.96 -4.03
CA MET A 1 -27.17 22.59 -4.57
C MET A 1 -25.76 22.08 -4.37
N GLU A 2 -25.62 21.41 -3.23
CA GLU A 2 -24.53 20.55 -2.73
C GLU A 2 -23.08 20.96 -2.99
N SER A 3 -22.49 21.59 -1.96
CA SER A 3 -21.06 21.71 -1.74
C SER A 3 -20.44 20.34 -1.47
N GLU A 4 -19.53 19.88 -2.33
CA GLU A 4 -18.72 18.69 -2.09
C GLU A 4 -17.84 18.91 -0.85
N GLN A 5 -18.24 18.27 0.25
CA GLN A 5 -17.49 18.27 1.49
C GLN A 5 -16.28 17.35 1.27
N ARG A 6 -15.09 17.95 1.07
CA ARG A 6 -13.82 17.20 1.03
C ARG A 6 -13.70 16.45 2.35
N LEU A 7 -13.84 15.12 2.29
CA LEU A 7 -13.53 14.24 3.40
C LEU A 7 -12.07 14.53 3.81
N SER A 8 -11.90 15.11 4.98
CA SER A 8 -10.61 15.19 5.66
C SER A 8 -10.24 13.76 6.05
N SER A 9 -9.71 12.98 5.10
CA SER A 9 -8.99 11.75 5.41
C SER A 9 -7.91 12.13 6.40
N SER A 10 -7.86 11.47 7.56
CA SER A 10 -6.72 11.55 8.48
C SER A 10 -5.44 11.50 7.65
N ASP A 11 -4.63 12.57 7.72
CA ASP A 11 -3.43 12.75 6.91
C ASP A 11 -2.49 11.56 7.12
N ALA A 12 -2.54 10.59 6.19
CA ALA A 12 -1.48 9.63 6.02
C ALA A 12 -0.26 10.43 5.54
N THR A 13 0.47 10.97 6.50
CA THR A 13 1.60 11.86 6.23
C THR A 13 2.67 11.02 5.55
N ILE A 14 3.01 11.36 4.32
CA ILE A 14 4.06 10.65 3.57
C ILE A 14 5.41 11.19 4.02
N VAL A 15 6.26 10.32 4.55
CA VAL A 15 7.60 10.68 5.04
C VAL A 15 8.70 10.29 4.06
N GLY A 16 8.43 9.38 3.13
CA GLY A 16 9.37 8.95 2.09
C GLY A 16 8.70 8.64 0.75
N ILE A 17 9.38 8.95 -0.36
CA ILE A 17 8.90 8.69 -1.74
C ILE A 17 10.04 8.10 -2.58
N VAL A 18 9.73 7.07 -3.37
CA VAL A 18 10.65 6.44 -4.34
C VAL A 18 9.94 6.25 -5.68
N ASP A 19 10.34 6.99 -6.72
CA ASP A 19 9.72 6.91 -8.05
C ASP A 19 10.40 5.89 -8.98
N ASN A 20 11.73 5.78 -8.93
CA ASN A 20 12.50 4.96 -9.89
C ASN A 20 12.67 3.50 -9.43
N ILE A 21 11.55 2.83 -9.15
CA ILE A 21 11.55 1.41 -8.81
C ILE A 21 12.05 0.60 -10.01
N LYS A 22 13.06 -0.25 -9.79
CA LYS A 22 13.64 -1.11 -10.82
C LYS A 22 12.57 -2.08 -11.35
N LYS A 23 12.37 -2.08 -12.67
CA LYS A 23 11.42 -2.94 -13.39
C LYS A 23 12.04 -3.50 -14.67
N SER A 24 11.35 -4.45 -15.29
CA SER A 24 11.74 -4.96 -16.61
C SER A 24 11.63 -3.87 -17.68
N ALA A 25 12.47 -3.91 -18.72
CA ALA A 25 12.40 -2.98 -19.83
C ALA A 25 11.08 -3.07 -20.61
N SER A 26 10.44 -4.24 -20.61
CA SER A 26 9.15 -4.48 -21.27
C SER A 26 7.94 -4.10 -20.39
N ASP A 27 8.16 -3.70 -19.13
CA ASP A 27 7.09 -3.37 -18.20
C ASP A 27 6.65 -1.89 -18.35
N SER A 28 5.45 -1.70 -18.90
CA SER A 28 4.83 -0.38 -19.12
C SER A 28 4.17 0.23 -17.89
N TRP A 29 4.08 -0.49 -16.77
CA TRP A 29 3.38 -0.04 -15.57
C TRP A 29 4.20 1.02 -14.84
N ASN A 30 3.51 1.93 -14.15
CA ASN A 30 4.14 2.95 -13.31
C ASN A 30 4.13 2.48 -11.86
N TYR A 31 5.24 2.69 -11.15
CA TYR A 31 5.41 2.25 -9.77
C TYR A 31 5.84 3.44 -8.92
N ARG A 32 5.38 3.49 -7.67
CA ARG A 32 5.85 4.44 -6.67
C ARG A 32 5.88 3.79 -5.29
N GLY A 33 7.03 3.84 -4.64
CA GLY A 33 7.18 3.46 -3.24
C GLY A 33 6.88 4.65 -2.34
N LEU A 34 6.16 4.41 -1.25
CA LEU A 34 5.90 5.39 -0.19
C LEU A 34 6.28 4.79 1.16
N GLU A 35 6.77 5.65 2.04
CA GLU A 35 6.82 5.39 3.48
C GLU A 35 5.85 6.36 4.14
N LEU A 36 4.90 5.81 4.90
CA LEU A 36 3.93 6.58 5.66
C LEU A 36 4.48 6.91 7.06
N SER A 37 3.94 7.93 7.72
CA SER A 37 4.38 8.38 9.04
C SER A 37 4.17 7.36 10.16
N ASN A 38 3.39 6.30 9.91
CA ASN A 38 3.26 5.14 10.79
C ASN A 38 4.21 3.99 10.40
N GLU A 39 5.27 4.30 9.64
CA GLU A 39 6.32 3.38 9.20
C GLU A 39 5.84 2.31 8.21
N MET A 40 4.61 2.42 7.71
CA MET A 40 4.10 1.49 6.71
C MET A 40 4.73 1.75 5.35
N LEU A 41 5.24 0.69 4.73
CA LEU A 41 5.75 0.70 3.37
C LEU A 41 4.64 0.36 2.39
N VAL A 42 4.48 1.20 1.36
CA VAL A 42 3.44 1.05 0.34
C VAL A 42 4.07 1.07 -1.03
N VAL A 43 3.60 0.20 -1.92
CA VAL A 43 3.91 0.27 -3.36
C VAL A 43 2.63 0.54 -4.13
N LEU A 44 2.58 1.70 -4.78
CA LEU A 44 1.53 2.05 -5.72
C LEU A 44 1.92 1.54 -7.11
N ILE A 45 0.96 0.91 -7.78
CA ILE A 45 1.11 0.37 -9.12
C ILE A 45 -0.02 0.92 -9.98
N SER A 46 0.33 1.57 -11.08
CA SER A 46 -0.63 2.26 -11.95
C SER A 46 -0.44 1.86 -13.41
N HIS A 47 -1.53 1.41 -14.02
CA HIS A 47 -1.63 1.18 -15.46
C HIS A 47 -3.02 1.61 -15.94
N PRO A 48 -3.12 2.48 -16.95
CA PRO A 48 -4.36 3.18 -17.28
C PRO A 48 -5.46 2.26 -17.84
N ASN A 49 -5.10 1.11 -18.41
CA ASN A 49 -6.01 0.24 -19.14
C ASN A 49 -6.26 -1.09 -18.43
N ILE A 50 -6.34 -1.10 -17.08
CA ILE A 50 -6.66 -2.32 -16.34
C ILE A 50 -8.16 -2.44 -16.09
N ASP A 51 -8.69 -3.65 -16.27
CA ASP A 51 -10.11 -3.92 -16.03
C ASP A 51 -10.43 -4.13 -14.55
N LYS A 52 -9.41 -4.46 -13.74
CA LYS A 52 -9.55 -4.78 -12.32
C LYS A 52 -8.40 -4.19 -11.52
N ALA A 53 -8.73 -3.58 -10.40
CA ALA A 53 -7.78 -3.18 -9.37
C ALA A 53 -7.63 -4.29 -8.33
N ALA A 54 -6.51 -4.29 -7.61
CA ALA A 54 -6.24 -5.17 -6.49
C ALA A 54 -5.43 -4.43 -5.43
N ALA A 55 -5.52 -4.89 -4.19
CA ALA A 55 -4.70 -4.46 -3.07
C ALA A 55 -4.34 -5.68 -2.21
N ALA A 56 -3.17 -5.63 -1.60
CA ALA A 56 -2.72 -6.63 -0.64
C ALA A 56 -2.00 -5.90 0.51
N LEU A 57 -2.05 -6.50 1.69
CA LEU A 57 -1.33 -6.05 2.88
C LEU A 57 -0.65 -7.26 3.50
N ASP A 58 0.63 -7.12 3.80
CA ASP A 58 1.38 -8.11 4.56
C ASP A 58 1.57 -7.58 5.99
N VAL A 59 1.34 -8.44 6.98
CA VAL A 59 1.74 -8.19 8.36
C VAL A 59 2.80 -9.23 8.67
N THR A 60 4.00 -8.78 9.02
CA THR A 60 5.15 -9.66 9.23
C THR A 60 5.09 -10.39 10.58
N ILE A 61 3.99 -11.09 10.83
CA ILE A 61 3.75 -12.00 11.95
C ILE A 61 2.89 -13.17 11.43
N GLY A 62 2.96 -14.32 12.08
CA GLY A 62 2.14 -15.48 11.70
C GLY A 62 2.11 -16.52 12.80
N SER A 63 1.66 -17.73 12.48
CA SER A 63 1.30 -18.77 13.45
C SER A 63 2.42 -19.22 14.41
N LEU A 64 3.69 -18.93 14.09
CA LEU A 64 4.79 -19.17 15.02
C LEU A 64 4.80 -18.23 16.23
N ALA A 65 4.04 -17.13 16.16
CA ALA A 65 3.85 -16.18 17.25
C ALA A 65 2.61 -16.49 18.10
N ASP A 66 1.89 -17.57 17.83
CA ASP A 66 0.66 -17.91 18.53
C ASP A 66 0.91 -18.15 20.03
N PRO A 67 0.03 -17.64 20.91
CA PRO A 67 0.03 -18.06 22.30
C PRO A 67 -0.09 -19.58 22.40
N ARG A 68 0.68 -20.19 23.32
CA ARG A 68 0.71 -21.65 23.46
C ARG A 68 -0.66 -22.25 23.81
N ASP A 69 -1.49 -21.47 24.49
CA ASP A 69 -2.82 -21.81 24.91
C ASP A 69 -3.89 -21.57 23.83
N VAL A 70 -3.55 -20.88 22.73
CA VAL A 70 -4.47 -20.55 21.63
C VAL A 70 -3.77 -20.72 20.27
N PRO A 71 -3.54 -21.95 19.80
CA PRO A 71 -2.93 -22.19 18.49
C PRO A 71 -3.89 -21.87 17.33
N GLY A 72 -3.35 -21.32 16.24
CA GLY A 72 -4.04 -21.03 14.99
C GLY A 72 -4.65 -19.63 14.89
N ILE A 73 -4.12 -18.64 15.62
CA ILE A 73 -4.63 -17.25 15.65
C ILE A 73 -3.75 -16.26 14.89
#